data_AF-A0A151QTH5-F1
#
_entry.id   AF-A0A151QTH5-F1
#
_cell.length_a   1.000
_cell.length_b   1.000
_cell.length_c   1.000
_cell.angle_alpha   90.00
_cell.angle_beta   90.00
_cell.angle_gamma   90.00
#
_symmetry.space_group_name_H-M   'P 1'
#
loop_
_entity.id
_entity.type
_entity.pdbx_description
1 polymer ?
#
loop_
_entity_poly.entity_id
_entity_poly.type
_entity_poly.pdbx_seq_one_letter_code
_entity_poly.pdbx_strand_id
1 'polypeptide(L)'
;MKIILDDLKVKVDNPVQLYCDNKSAMSIAHNPVQHDRTKHIKIDRYFIKDNLDRGFVITTHVPTELQIANIFTKGLPQGRF
;
A
#
# COMPACT_ATOMS: atom_id res chain seq x y z
N MET A 1 -11.71 -3.49 0.24
CA MET A 1 -11.31 -2.23 -0.41
C MET A 1 -12.49 -1.53 -1.07
N LYS A 2 -13.23 -2.19 -1.97
CA LYS A 2 -14.44 -1.66 -2.61
C LYS A 2 -15.49 -1.05 -1.65
N ILE A 3 -15.86 -1.78 -0.59
CA ILE A 3 -16.85 -1.30 0.40
C ILE A 3 -16.45 0.05 1.01
N ILE A 4 -15.19 0.19 1.45
CA ILE A 4 -14.69 1.43 2.06
C ILE A 4 -14.73 2.58 1.05
N LEU A 5 -14.40 2.33 -0.21
CA LEU A 5 -14.45 3.36 -1.26
C LEU A 5 -15.90 3.79 -1.57
N ASP A 6 -16.83 2.84 -1.60
CA ASP A 6 -18.26 3.08 -1.80
C ASP A 6 -18.88 3.85 -0.61
N ASP A 7 -18.44 3.55 0.61
CA ASP A 7 -18.85 4.25 1.84
C ASP A 7 -18.33 5.70 1.85
N LEU A 8 -17.07 5.89 1.44
CA LEU A 8 -16.44 7.21 1.28
C LEU A 8 -16.91 7.96 0.02
N LYS A 9 -17.81 7.36 -0.79
CA LYS A 9 -18.31 7.92 -2.05
C LYS A 9 -17.21 8.27 -3.07
N VAL A 10 -16.10 7.54 -3.02
CA VAL A 10 -14.98 7.69 -3.94
C VAL A 10 -15.21 6.78 -5.14
N LYS A 11 -15.46 7.38 -6.31
CA LYS A 11 -15.43 6.65 -7.58
C LYS A 11 -13.98 6.38 -7.96
N VAL A 12 -13.65 5.11 -8.20
CA VAL A 12 -12.33 4.70 -8.66
C VAL A 12 -12.48 3.92 -9.96
N ASP A 13 -11.56 4.19 -10.89
CA ASP A 13 -11.42 3.37 -12.09
C ASP A 13 -10.58 2.14 -11.76
N ASN A 14 -10.96 1.00 -12.34
CA ASN A 14 -10.28 -0.27 -12.14
C ASN A 14 -9.30 -0.57 -13.30
N PRO A 15 -8.08 -1.04 -13.02
CA PRO A 15 -7.50 -1.29 -11.68
C PRO A 15 -7.09 0.00 -10.97
N VAL A 16 -7.29 0.04 -9.65
CA VAL A 16 -6.84 1.16 -8.82
C VAL A 16 -5.31 1.17 -8.75
N GLN A 17 -4.71 2.32 -8.99
CA GLN A 17 -3.25 2.46 -8.92
C GLN A 17 -2.82 2.76 -7.48
N LEU A 18 -2.10 1.82 -6.86
CA LEU A 18 -1.55 1.94 -5.51
C LEU A 18 -0.08 2.33 -5.58
N TYR A 19 0.24 3.54 -5.15
CA TYR A 19 1.60 4.07 -5.13
C TYR A 19 2.32 3.71 -3.82
N CYS A 20 3.52 3.16 -3.92
CA CYS A 20 4.34 2.77 -2.78
C CYS A 20 5.81 3.14 -3.00
N ASP A 21 6.46 3.71 -1.99
CA ASP A 21 7.89 4.01 -2.00
C ASP A 21 8.76 2.89 -1.43
N ASN A 22 8.14 1.93 -0.75
CA ASN A 22 8.82 0.77 -0.21
C ASN A 22 8.85 -0.40 -1.21
N LYS A 23 9.97 -0.53 -1.92
CA LYS A 23 10.22 -1.65 -2.86
C LYS A 23 10.10 -3.03 -2.19
N SER A 24 10.48 -3.17 -0.93
CA SER A 24 10.36 -4.44 -0.20
C SER A 24 8.89 -4.80 0.01
N ALA A 25 8.04 -3.83 0.39
CA ALA A 25 6.60 -4.06 0.54
C ALA A 25 5.95 -4.47 -0.80
N MET A 26 6.33 -3.82 -1.90
CA MET A 26 5.88 -4.24 -3.24
C MET A 26 6.34 -5.66 -3.58
N SER A 27 7.61 -6.00 -3.32
CA SER A 27 8.14 -7.33 -3.58
C SER A 27 7.41 -8.40 -2.77
N ILE A 28 7.11 -8.14 -1.49
CA ILE A 28 6.34 -9.03 -0.61
C ILE A 28 4.92 -9.26 -1.13
N ALA A 29 4.30 -8.20 -1.67
CA ALA A 29 2.96 -8.28 -2.24
C ALA A 29 2.90 -9.13 -3.51
N HIS A 30 3.93 -9.10 -4.35
CA HIS A 30 4.00 -9.88 -5.60
C HIS A 30 4.52 -11.29 -5.40
N ASN A 31 5.60 -11.43 -4.62
CA ASN A 31 6.27 -12.70 -4.38
C ASN A 31 6.26 -13.04 -2.86
N PRO A 32 5.35 -13.92 -2.42
CA PRO A 32 5.12 -14.22 -1.01
C PRO A 32 6.26 -14.97 -0.28
N VAL A 33 7.45 -15.13 -0.86
CA VAL A 33 8.56 -15.90 -0.27
C VAL A 33 9.22 -15.09 0.85
N GLN A 34 8.51 -14.92 1.95
CA GLN A 34 9.04 -14.41 3.21
C GLN A 34 8.35 -15.13 4.37
N HIS A 35 9.13 -15.86 5.16
CA HIS A 35 8.70 -16.62 6.34
C HIS A 35 8.49 -15.71 7.56
N ASP A 36 7.83 -14.58 7.37
CA ASP A 36 7.71 -13.58 8.42
C ASP A 36 6.69 -14.02 9.48
N ARG A 37 7.07 -13.96 10.76
CA ARG A 37 6.31 -14.52 11.91
C ARG A 37 5.32 -13.54 12.51
N THR A 38 5.28 -12.30 12.03
CA THR A 38 4.44 -11.23 12.59
C THR A 38 3.02 -11.28 12.01
N LYS A 39 2.00 -11.46 12.86
CA LYS A 39 0.59 -11.68 12.43
C LYS A 39 0.03 -10.54 11.55
N HIS A 40 0.34 -9.29 11.86
CA HIS A 40 -0.16 -8.12 11.12
C HIS A 40 0.31 -8.13 9.66
N ILE A 41 1.61 -8.37 9.44
CA ILE A 41 2.20 -8.46 8.09
C ILE A 41 1.52 -9.58 7.28
N LYS A 42 1.15 -10.69 7.90
CA LYS A 42 0.44 -11.78 7.20
C LYS A 42 -0.94 -11.33 6.73
N ILE A 43 -1.75 -10.72 7.59
CA ILE A 43 -3.12 -10.29 7.24
C ILE A 43 -3.08 -9.27 6.11
N ASP A 44 -2.24 -8.23 6.26
CA ASP A 44 -2.12 -7.17 5.26
C ASP A 44 -1.63 -7.72 3.92
N ARG A 45 -0.69 -8.67 3.96
CA ARG A 45 -0.20 -9.35 2.76
C ARG A 45 -1.29 -10.14 2.05
N TYR A 46 -2.06 -10.97 2.77
CA TYR A 46 -3.14 -11.75 2.14
C TYR A 46 -4.17 -10.81 1.51
N PHE A 47 -4.52 -9.73 2.20
CA PHE A 47 -5.45 -8.73 1.70
C PHE A 47 -4.93 -8.05 0.43
N ILE A 48 -3.69 -7.55 0.42
CA ILE A 48 -3.10 -6.90 -0.76
C ILE A 48 -2.97 -7.89 -1.93
N LYS A 49 -2.51 -9.13 -1.68
CA LYS A 49 -2.35 -10.17 -2.70
C LYS A 49 -3.69 -10.53 -3.36
N ASP A 50 -4.75 -10.72 -2.58
CA ASP A 50 -6.09 -11.00 -3.11
C ASP A 50 -6.57 -9.88 -4.04
N ASN A 51 -6.35 -8.61 -3.67
CA ASN A 51 -6.75 -7.48 -4.52
C ASN A 51 -5.89 -7.36 -5.78
N LEU A 52 -4.61 -7.74 -5.73
CA LEU A 52 -3.73 -7.81 -6.91
C LEU A 52 -4.16 -8.95 -7.85
N ASP A 53 -4.42 -10.15 -7.31
CA ASP A 53 -4.80 -11.33 -8.09
C ASP A 53 -6.17 -11.17 -8.76
N ARG A 54 -7.08 -10.45 -8.10
CA ARG A 54 -8.39 -10.08 -8.67
C ARG A 54 -8.29 -8.94 -9.69
N GLY A 55 -7.11 -8.36 -9.90
CA GLY A 55 -6.91 -7.19 -10.76
C GLY A 55 -7.65 -5.94 -10.26
N PHE A 56 -8.02 -5.89 -8.98
CA PHE A 56 -8.68 -4.71 -8.40
C PHE A 56 -7.67 -3.58 -8.21
N VAL A 57 -6.42 -3.91 -7.89
CA VAL A 57 -5.31 -2.98 -7.67
C VAL A 57 -4.11 -3.36 -8.54
N ILE A 58 -3.34 -2.36 -8.96
CA ILE A 58 -1.97 -2.51 -9.42
C ILE A 58 -1.03 -1.69 -8.53
N THR A 59 0.15 -2.21 -8.21
CA THR A 59 1.15 -1.47 -7.42
C THR A 59 2.14 -0.75 -8.35
N THR A 60 2.39 0.53 -8.10
CA THR A 60 3.41 1.32 -8.82
C THR A 60 4.40 1.91 -7.82
N HIS A 61 5.70 1.81 -8.13
CA HIS A 61 6.72 2.42 -7.28
C HIS A 61 6.73 3.95 -7.46
N VAL A 62 6.86 4.69 -6.36
CA VAL A 62 7.06 6.15 -6.36
C VAL A 62 8.23 6.49 -5.42
N PRO A 63 9.14 7.42 -5.77
CA PRO A 63 10.15 7.90 -4.82
C PRO A 63 9.52 8.47 -3.54
N THR A 64 10.20 8.31 -2.40
CA THR A 64 9.72 8.77 -1.09
C THR A 64 9.40 10.27 -1.07
N GLU A 65 10.13 11.08 -1.83
CA GLU A 65 9.95 12.52 -1.97
C GLU A 65 8.64 12.88 -2.70
N LEU A 66 8.14 11.98 -3.54
CA LEU A 66 6.91 12.15 -4.31
C LEU A 66 5.71 11.44 -3.66
N GLN A 67 5.93 10.68 -2.59
CA GLN A 67 4.88 9.98 -1.87
C GLN A 67 4.14 10.94 -0.93
N ILE A 68 3.05 11.54 -1.41
CA ILE A 68 2.22 12.53 -0.67
C ILE A 68 1.69 11.95 0.65
N ALA A 69 1.45 10.64 0.71
CA ALA A 69 1.01 9.93 1.92
C ALA A 69 1.99 10.09 3.11
N ASN A 70 3.25 10.42 2.84
CA ASN A 70 4.26 10.68 3.87
C ASN A 70 3.90 11.89 4.75
N ILE A 71 3.16 12.88 4.24
CA ILE A 71 2.69 14.03 5.02
C ILE A 71 1.74 13.59 6.15
N PHE A 72 0.96 12.53 5.91
CA PHE A 72 -0.02 12.02 6.86
C PHE A 72 0.55 10.96 7.83
N THR A 73 1.74 10.41 7.54
CA THR A 73 2.29 9.26 8.26
C THR A 73 3.64 9.54 8.92
N LYS A 74 4.39 10.54 8.45
CA LYS A 74 5.65 10.97 9.07
C LYS A 74 5.42 12.14 10.02
N GLY A 75 6.14 12.13 11.14
CA GLY A 75 6.17 13.26 12.05
C GLY A 75 6.77 14.50 11.38
N LEU A 76 6.40 15.68 11.87
CA LEU A 76 7.03 16.92 11.44
C LEU A 76 8.54 16.83 11.66
N PRO A 77 9.37 17.36 10.74
CA PRO A 77 10.81 17.41 10.96
C PRO A 77 11.06 18.14 12.27
N GLN A 78 11.72 17.46 13.23
CA GLN A 78 12.24 18.14 14.41
C GLN A 78 13.25 19.17 13.91
N GLY A 79 12.89 20.46 14.03
CA GLY A 79 13.85 21.53 13.90
C GLY A 79 15.00 21.23 14.84
N ARG A 80 16.22 21.12 14.31
CA ARG A 80 17.42 21.16 15.14
C ARG A 80 17.49 22.57 15.71
N PHE A 81 17.05 22.73 16.96
CA PHE A 81 17.38 23.90 17.78
C PHE A 81 18.87 23.86 18.11
#